data_AF-A0A0R1UAK3-F1
#
_entry.id   AF-A0A0R1UAK3-F1
#
_cell.length_a   1.000
_cell.length_b   1.000
_cell.length_c   1.000
_cell.angle_alpha   90.00
_cell.angle_beta   90.00
_cell.angle_gamma   90.00
#
_symmetry.space_group_name_H-M   'P 1'
#
loop_
_entity.id
_entity.type
_entity.pdbx_description
1 polymer ?
#
loop_
_entity_poly.entity_id
_entity_poly.type
_entity_poly.pdbx_seq_one_letter_code
_entity_poly.pdbx_strand_id
1 'polypeptide(L)'
;MTDLEKLEDQYPELRFWSIDVPNPHFHGQIDGHDVYVNANDDDLTQLKTVLHEIYHHEVDYGDLSDCRKTTTLREEGYANRYAERRMMMV
;
A
#
# COMPACT_ATOMS: atom_id res chain seq x y z
N MET A 1 6.50 13.79 6.75
CA MET A 1 6.65 12.33 6.79
C MET A 1 5.41 11.71 7.38
N THR A 2 4.39 11.61 6.53
CA THR A 2 3.24 10.72 6.67
C THR A 2 3.72 9.26 6.59
N ASP A 3 2.86 8.31 6.96
CA ASP A 3 3.21 6.88 6.83
C ASP A 3 3.34 6.45 5.36
N LEU A 4 2.61 7.11 4.45
CA LEU A 4 2.78 6.93 3.02
C LEU A 4 4.16 7.40 2.54
N GLU A 5 4.59 8.61 2.91
CA GLU A 5 5.91 9.14 2.55
C GLU A 5 7.06 8.23 3.05
N LYS A 6 6.91 7.58 4.22
CA LYS A 6 7.90 6.60 4.72
C LYS A 6 7.92 5.31 3.92
N LEU A 7 6.79 4.89 3.35
CA LEU A 7 6.73 3.72 2.48
C LEU A 7 7.37 4.02 1.13
N GLU A 8 7.10 5.20 0.57
CA GLU A 8 7.73 5.65 -0.67
C GLU A 8 9.27 5.65 -0.54
N ASP A 9 9.80 6.12 0.59
CA ASP A 9 11.25 6.09 0.88
C ASP A 9 11.84 4.67 1.03
N GLN A 10 11.03 3.69 1.45
CA GLN A 10 11.48 2.30 1.64
C GLN A 10 11.62 1.53 0.32
N TYR A 11 10.89 1.95 -0.71
CA TYR A 11 10.83 1.29 -2.02
C TYR A 11 11.22 2.27 -3.14
N PRO A 12 12.47 2.77 -3.17
CA PRO A 12 12.92 3.79 -4.12
C PRO A 12 12.93 3.33 -5.58
N GLU A 13 12.84 2.03 -5.83
CA GLU A 13 12.68 1.44 -7.16
C GLU A 13 11.26 1.58 -7.73
N LEU A 14 10.28 1.86 -6.87
CA LEU A 14 8.90 2.10 -7.26
C LEU A 14 8.62 3.60 -7.44
N ARG A 15 7.67 3.90 -8.34
CA ARG A 15 7.19 5.26 -8.59
C ARG A 15 5.72 5.33 -8.19
N PHE A 16 5.38 6.24 -7.30
CA PHE A 16 4.03 6.38 -6.76
C PHE A 16 3.30 7.52 -7.46
N TRP A 17 2.09 7.23 -7.94
CA TRP A 17 1.24 8.17 -8.67
C TRP A 17 -0.12 8.26 -8.00
N SER A 18 -0.48 9.46 -7.54
CA SER A 18 -1.84 9.77 -7.15
C SER A 18 -2.65 10.14 -8.40
N ILE A 19 -3.70 9.37 -8.69
CA ILE A 19 -4.54 9.54 -9.88
C ILE A 19 -6.01 9.77 -9.50
N ASP A 20 -6.67 10.70 -10.18
CA ASP A 20 -8.10 10.94 -10.00
C ASP A 20 -8.90 9.92 -10.83
N VAL A 21 -9.46 8.92 -10.14
CA VAL A 21 -10.36 7.94 -10.75
C VAL A 21 -11.70 8.01 -10.00
N PRO A 22 -12.75 8.62 -10.57
CA PRO A 22 -14.06 8.75 -9.92
C PRO A 22 -14.86 7.44 -10.01
N ASN A 23 -14.26 6.35 -9.53
CA ASN A 23 -14.85 5.02 -9.47
C ASN A 23 -14.61 4.45 -8.06
N PRO A 24 -15.66 4.23 -7.25
CA PRO A 24 -15.52 3.74 -5.88
C PRO A 24 -15.02 2.29 -5.78
N HIS A 25 -14.90 1.59 -6.91
CA HIS A 25 -14.40 0.21 -6.96
C HIS A 25 -12.93 0.11 -7.41
N PHE A 26 -12.30 1.24 -7.74
CA PHE A 26 -10.89 1.30 -8.08
C PHE A 26 -10.13 1.99 -6.95
N HIS A 27 -9.22 1.26 -6.29
CA HIS A 27 -8.39 1.81 -5.22
C HIS A 27 -6.95 2.03 -5.68
N GLY A 28 -6.41 1.11 -6.47
CA GLY A 28 -5.09 1.23 -7.07
C GLY A 28 -4.74 0.03 -7.92
N GLN A 29 -3.53 0.09 -8.48
CA GLN A 29 -2.91 -0.99 -9.24
C GLN A 29 -1.41 -0.75 -9.33
N ILE A 30 -0.63 -1.80 -9.52
CA ILE A 30 0.76 -1.71 -10.00
C ILE A 30 0.89 -2.17 -11.45
N ASP A 31 1.68 -1.42 -12.23
CA ASP A 31 2.15 -1.83 -13.57
C ASP A 31 3.68 -1.69 -13.64
N GLY A 32 4.37 -2.83 -13.61
CA GLY A 32 5.83 -2.88 -13.51
C GLY A 32 6.35 -2.25 -12.20
N HIS A 33 6.85 -1.02 -12.29
CA HIS A 33 7.37 -0.24 -11.16
C HIS A 33 6.50 0.98 -10.81
N ASP A 34 5.40 1.20 -11.54
CA ASP A 34 4.50 2.32 -11.32
C ASP A 34 3.31 1.87 -10.46
N VAL A 35 3.21 2.42 -9.25
CA VAL A 35 2.11 2.20 -8.30
C VAL A 35 1.14 3.35 -8.43
N TYR A 36 -0.07 3.05 -8.89
CA TYR A 36 -1.15 4.01 -9.05
C TYR A 36 -2.13 3.88 -7.89
N VAL A 37 -2.47 5.00 -7.25
CA VAL A 37 -3.38 5.07 -6.11
C VAL A 37 -4.47 6.09 -6.39
N ASN A 38 -5.71 5.76 -6.07
CA ASN A 38 -6.84 6.65 -6.28
C ASN A 38 -6.80 7.82 -5.28
N ALA A 39 -6.70 9.04 -5.80
CA ALA A 39 -6.69 10.28 -5.01
C ALA A 39 -8.01 10.53 -4.26
N ASN A 40 -9.10 9.89 -4.69
CA ASN A 40 -10.43 10.05 -4.10
C ASN A 40 -10.65 9.19 -2.85
N ASP A 41 -9.75 8.23 -2.57
CA ASP A 41 -9.81 7.41 -1.37
C ASP A 41 -9.29 8.18 -0.15
N ASP A 42 -9.74 7.80 1.05
CA ASP A 42 -9.17 8.33 2.29
C ASP A 42 -7.74 7.82 2.54
N ASP A 43 -6.97 8.56 3.35
CA ASP A 43 -5.54 8.29 3.62
C ASP A 43 -5.27 6.83 4.04
N LEU A 44 -6.16 6.21 4.81
CA LEU A 44 -5.96 4.84 5.29
C LEU A 44 -6.20 3.82 4.18
N THR A 45 -7.22 4.05 3.35
CA THR A 45 -7.47 3.25 2.15
C THR A 45 -6.31 3.36 1.16
N GLN A 46 -5.77 4.57 0.95
CA GLN A 46 -4.59 4.78 0.11
C GLN A 46 -3.36 4.02 0.64
N LEU A 47 -3.08 4.14 1.95
CA LEU A 47 -1.96 3.46 2.61
C LEU A 47 -2.02 1.94 2.44
N LYS A 48 -3.20 1.35 2.64
CA LYS A 48 -3.42 -0.08 2.47
C LYS A 48 -3.26 -0.54 1.03
N THR A 49 -3.75 0.27 0.10
CA THR A 49 -3.62 0.01 -1.34
C THR A 49 -2.15 -0.04 -1.72
N VAL A 50 -1.37 0.94 -1.29
CA VAL A 50 0.08 0.96 -1.53
C VAL A 50 0.78 -0.29 -0.99
N LEU A 51 0.49 -0.68 0.25
CA LEU A 51 1.03 -1.92 0.82
C LEU A 51 0.62 -3.18 0.01
N HIS A 52 -0.60 -3.20 -0.50
CA HIS A 52 -1.11 -4.30 -1.34
C HIS A 52 -0.37 -4.39 -2.68
N GLU A 53 -0.18 -3.26 -3.34
CA GLU A 53 0.52 -3.18 -4.63
C GLU A 53 2.02 -3.48 -4.50
N ILE A 54 2.67 -3.04 -3.42
CA ILE A 54 4.06 -3.41 -3.10
C ILE A 54 4.17 -4.92 -2.90
N TYR A 55 3.22 -5.54 -2.21
CA TYR A 55 3.20 -6.99 -2.04
C TYR A 55 3.08 -7.72 -3.38
N HIS A 56 2.26 -7.21 -4.32
CA HIS A 56 2.23 -7.73 -5.68
C HIS A 56 3.59 -7.64 -6.37
N HIS A 57 4.28 -6.51 -6.26
CA HIS A 57 5.63 -6.34 -6.79
C HIS A 57 6.63 -7.37 -6.23
N GLU A 58 6.64 -7.55 -4.90
CA GLU A 58 7.57 -8.47 -4.23
C GLU A 58 7.29 -9.93 -4.60
N VAL A 59 6.04 -10.29 -4.88
CA VAL A 59 5.69 -11.65 -5.34
C VAL A 59 6.03 -11.87 -6.81
N ASP A 60 5.83 -10.87 -7.66
CA ASP A 60 6.04 -10.98 -9.11
C ASP A 60 7.51 -10.80 -9.50
N TYR A 61 8.25 -9.95 -8.79
CA TYR A 61 9.61 -9.51 -9.15
C TYR A 61 10.61 -9.52 -7.99
N GLY A 62 10.15 -9.67 -6.75
CA GLY A 62 11.00 -9.58 -5.55
C GLY A 62 11.80 -10.84 -5.25
N ASP A 63 12.83 -10.68 -4.40
CA ASP A 63 13.56 -11.79 -3.83
C ASP A 63 12.81 -12.33 -2.59
N LEU A 64 11.97 -13.35 -2.84
CA LEU A 64 11.17 -14.01 -1.81
C LEU A 64 11.99 -14.72 -0.72
N SER A 65 13.32 -14.81 -0.84
CA SER A 65 14.16 -15.35 0.23
C SER A 65 14.28 -14.40 1.43
N ASP A 66 13.96 -13.11 1.27
CA ASP A 66 13.88 -12.15 2.38
C ASP A 66 12.49 -12.14 3.03
N CYS A 67 12.24 -13.19 3.81
CA CYS A 67 11.00 -13.38 4.56
C CYS A 67 10.68 -12.23 5.55
N ARG A 68 11.65 -11.35 5.88
CA ARG A 68 11.43 -10.26 6.82
C ARG A 68 10.60 -9.15 6.21
N LYS A 69 10.88 -8.75 4.96
CA LYS A 69 10.13 -7.70 4.25
C LYS A 69 8.66 -8.06 4.08
N THR A 70 8.41 -9.30 3.63
CA THR A 70 7.04 -9.84 3.47
C THR A 70 6.30 -9.95 4.80
N THR A 71 7.00 -10.25 5.90
CA THR A 71 6.42 -10.25 7.24
C THR A 71 6.07 -8.84 7.70
N THR A 72 6.94 -7.85 7.50
CA THR A 72 6.69 -6.45 7.86
C THR A 72 5.43 -5.90 7.19
N LEU A 73 5.30 -6.05 5.87
CA LEU A 73 4.13 -5.60 5.11
C LEU A 73 2.82 -6.23 5.64
N ARG A 74 2.89 -7.52 6.01
CA ARG A 74 1.75 -8.25 6.56
C ARG A 74 1.36 -7.74 7.95
N GLU A 75 2.33 -7.50 8.83
CA GLU A 75 2.09 -6.97 10.18
C GLU A 75 1.52 -5.54 10.12
N GLU A 76 2.02 -4.69 9.23
CA GLU A 76 1.47 -3.35 9.00
C GLU A 76 0.01 -3.41 8.51
N GLY A 77 -0.30 -4.31 7.57
CA GLY A 77 -1.66 -4.57 7.13
C GLY A 77 -2.59 -5.04 8.27
N TYR A 78 -2.09 -5.86 9.20
CA TYR A 78 -2.84 -6.28 10.38
C TYR A 78 -3.05 -5.14 11.38
N ALA A 79 -2.02 -4.34 11.66
CA ALA A 79 -2.10 -3.19 12.55
C ALA A 79 -3.15 -2.18 12.06
N ASN A 80 -3.17 -1.90 10.75
CA ASN A 80 -4.17 -1.03 10.11
C ASN A 80 -5.59 -1.60 10.24
N ARG A 81 -5.81 -2.89 9.94
CA ARG A 81 -7.12 -3.54 10.12
C ARG A 81 -7.58 -3.56 11.57
N TYR A 82 -6.66 -3.70 12.52
CA TYR A 82 -6.98 -3.65 13.95
C TYR A 82 -7.41 -2.24 14.37
N ALA A 83 -6.71 -1.20 13.91
CA ALA A 83 -7.05 0.19 14.18
C ALA A 83 -8.45 0.57 13.68
N GLU A 84 -8.80 0.20 12.44
CA GLU A 84 -10.14 0.47 11.88
C GLU A 84 -11.27 -0.18 12.68
N ARG A 85 -11.10 -1.46 13.03
CA ARG A 85 -12.08 -2.18 13.85
C ARG A 85 -12.28 -1.50 15.20
N ARG A 86 -11.23 -0.88 15.75
CA ARG A 86 -11.29 -0.14 17.01
C ARG A 86 -11.97 1.22 16.84
N MET A 87 -11.75 1.91 15.71
CA MET A 87 -12.35 3.21 15.41
C MET A 87 -13.85 3.10 15.06
N MET A 88 -14.29 2.04 14.39
CA MET A 88 -15.72 1.78 14.11
C MET A 88 -16.55 1.34 15.33
N MET A 89 -15.90 1.11 16.49
CA MET A 89 -16.57 0.73 17.75
C MET A 89 -16.82 1.91 18.70
N VAL A 90 -16.55 3.15 18.28
CA VAL A 90 -16.78 4.38 19.05
C VAL A 90 -17.95 5.17 18.50
#